data_AF-A0A7K1SEF8-F1
#
_entry.id   AF-A0A7K1SEF8-F1
#
_cell.length_a   1.000
_cell.length_b   1.000
_cell.length_c   1.000
_cell.angle_alpha   90.00
_cell.angle_beta   90.00
_cell.angle_gamma   90.00
#
_symmetry.space_group_name_H-M   'P 1'
#
loop_
_entity.id
_entity.type
_entity.pdbx_description
1 polymer ?
#
loop_
_entity_poly.entity_id
_entity_poly.type
_entity_poly.pdbx_seq_one_letter_code
_entity_poly.pdbx_strand_id
1 'polypeptide(L)'
;MKNHLFTLLSLLVFLGCRPELATAQLYEIDTYTRSVQAKGYWTLKTDPILRTTRIEFYNEDNELYYQELLSNQYIKLSKRNIRRFDTMLEQLVGHQLVASQLKTDVLPVFVPNAKAKVDLTKHTSLSSALQANIRISKEGKLKVSFMNPQKRPVLLQLLDQNDQILYQNKIAEEKHNQNLNLTQLSFGEYQLRLISDNQKLTYPISINLRSHYHVIPSQLDKFTEKRTATDSLLITTSM
;
A
#
# COMPACT_ATOMS: atom_id res chain seq x y z
N MET A 1 12.84 -38.89 71.71
CA MET A 1 12.09 -37.63 71.85
C MET A 1 12.98 -36.47 71.42
N LYS A 2 12.51 -35.62 70.49
CA LYS A 2 13.03 -34.28 70.13
C LYS A 2 14.45 -34.25 69.53
N ASN A 3 14.58 -34.06 68.22
CA ASN A 3 14.62 -32.78 67.46
C ASN A 3 16.05 -32.23 67.28
N HIS A 4 16.27 -31.64 66.10
CA HIS A 4 17.33 -30.72 65.63
C HIS A 4 17.93 -31.28 64.32
N LEU A 5 17.36 -30.99 63.13
CA LEU A 5 17.15 -29.67 62.50
C LEU A 5 18.45 -28.87 62.43
N PHE A 6 19.23 -29.07 61.37
CA PHE A 6 20.19 -28.07 60.88
C PHE A 6 20.18 -28.07 59.34
N THR A 7 19.28 -27.26 58.81
CA THR A 7 19.21 -26.76 57.43
C THR A 7 20.41 -25.87 57.13
N LEU A 8 21.25 -26.27 56.17
CA LEU A 8 22.33 -25.45 55.62
C LEU A 8 21.90 -24.92 54.24
N LEU A 9 21.53 -23.64 54.24
CA LEU A 9 22.03 -22.61 53.33
C LEU A 9 22.10 -22.97 51.83
N SER A 10 21.07 -22.56 51.08
CA SER A 10 21.20 -22.23 49.65
C SER A 10 20.64 -20.84 49.41
N LEU A 11 21.52 -19.85 49.49
CA LEU A 11 21.28 -18.46 49.14
C LEU A 11 21.25 -18.34 47.60
N LEU A 12 20.09 -18.56 47.00
CA LEU A 12 19.85 -18.25 45.58
C LEU A 12 19.32 -16.82 45.49
N VAL A 13 20.24 -15.88 45.29
CA VAL A 13 19.94 -14.50 44.92
C VAL A 13 19.42 -14.53 43.47
N PHE A 14 18.10 -14.71 43.31
CA PHE A 14 17.42 -14.41 42.07
C PHE A 14 17.42 -12.88 41.89
N LEU A 15 18.40 -12.37 41.15
CA LEU A 15 18.31 -11.05 40.52
C LEU A 15 17.07 -11.05 39.62
N GLY A 16 15.98 -10.52 40.17
CA GLY A 16 14.74 -10.24 39.46
C GLY A 16 15.00 -9.16 38.42
N CYS A 17 15.46 -9.55 37.24
CA CYS A 17 15.34 -8.73 36.04
C CYS A 17 13.84 -8.65 35.73
N ARG A 18 13.18 -7.58 36.19
CA ARG A 18 11.81 -7.27 35.79
C ARG A 18 11.87 -6.86 34.32
N PRO A 19 11.26 -7.60 33.37
CA PRO A 19 11.10 -7.08 32.03
C PRO A 19 10.19 -5.87 32.15
N GLU A 20 10.76 -4.69 31.91
CA GLU A 20 10.02 -3.46 31.74
C GLU A 20 9.17 -3.64 30.49
N LEU A 21 7.93 -4.09 30.68
CA LEU A 21 6.93 -4.16 29.64
C LEU A 21 6.77 -2.74 29.13
N ALA A 22 7.40 -2.45 28.00
CA ALA A 22 7.19 -1.24 27.24
C ALA A 22 5.68 -1.17 26.95
N THR A 23 4.98 -0.36 27.74
CA THR A 23 3.60 0.00 27.46
C THR A 23 3.64 0.74 26.13
N ALA A 24 3.25 0.05 25.06
CA ALA A 24 3.02 0.66 23.77
C ALA A 24 2.06 1.83 24.02
N GLN A 25 2.58 3.05 23.91
CA GLN A 25 1.75 4.24 23.99
C GLN A 25 0.82 4.17 22.78
N LEU A 26 -0.44 3.82 23.03
CA LEU A 26 -1.49 3.89 22.03
C LEU A 26 -1.56 5.35 21.59
N TYR A 27 -1.08 5.61 20.38
CA TYR A 27 -1.19 6.93 19.78
C TYR A 27 -2.66 7.20 19.53
N GLU A 28 -3.14 8.33 20.05
CA GLU A 28 -4.54 8.71 19.96
C GLU A 28 -4.82 9.15 18.52
N ILE A 29 -5.67 8.40 17.82
CA ILE A 29 -6.13 8.77 16.48
C ILE A 29 -7.21 9.83 16.66
N ASP A 30 -6.93 11.05 16.23
CA ASP A 30 -7.91 12.13 16.20
C ASP A 30 -9.10 11.73 15.34
N THR A 31 -10.19 11.34 16.01
CA THR A 31 -11.42 10.89 15.37
C THR A 31 -12.52 11.88 15.66
N TYR A 32 -13.04 12.49 14.60
CA TYR A 32 -14.21 13.35 14.69
C TYR A 32 -15.39 12.72 13.98
N THR A 33 -16.50 12.61 14.70
CA THR A 33 -17.76 12.08 14.17
C THR A 33 -18.83 13.15 14.26
N ARG A 34 -19.54 13.40 13.17
CA ARG A 34 -20.68 14.31 13.16
C ARG A 34 -21.86 13.69 12.44
N SER A 35 -22.94 13.51 13.19
CA SER A 35 -24.23 13.08 12.65
C SER A 35 -25.01 14.30 12.16
N VAL A 36 -25.55 14.18 10.95
CA VAL A 36 -26.56 15.11 10.42
C VAL A 36 -27.86 14.33 10.46
N GLN A 37 -28.78 14.77 11.34
CA GLN A 37 -30.01 14.07 11.74
C GLN A 37 -30.66 13.25 10.62
N ALA A 38 -30.87 11.95 10.91
CA ALA A 38 -31.61 10.99 10.10
C ALA A 38 -31.23 10.91 8.61
N LYS A 39 -29.97 11.21 8.24
CA LYS A 39 -29.46 11.03 6.86
C LYS A 39 -28.09 10.35 6.80
N GLY A 40 -27.59 9.87 7.93
CA GLY A 40 -26.24 9.33 8.08
C GLY A 40 -25.25 10.29 8.72
N TYR A 41 -23.97 10.03 8.53
CA TYR A 41 -22.90 10.79 9.17
C TYR A 41 -21.58 10.66 8.40
N TRP A 42 -20.65 11.55 8.70
CA TRP A 42 -19.28 11.44 8.22
C TRP A 42 -18.30 11.37 9.40
N THR A 43 -17.19 10.68 9.19
CA THR A 43 -16.07 10.62 10.12
C THR A 43 -14.80 11.11 9.46
N LEU A 44 -13.98 11.82 10.22
CA LEU A 44 -12.65 12.26 9.83
C LEU A 44 -11.65 11.65 10.80
N LYS A 45 -10.68 10.91 10.28
CA LYS A 45 -9.60 10.29 11.06
C LYS A 45 -8.26 10.79 10.53
N THR A 46 -7.45 11.37 11.40
CA THR A 46 -6.10 11.77 11.04
C THR A 46 -5.10 10.91 11.79
N ASP A 47 -4.21 10.27 11.05
CA ASP A 47 -3.04 9.61 11.60
C ASP A 47 -1.83 10.57 11.46
N PRO A 48 -1.33 11.15 12.57
CA PRO A 48 -0.23 12.10 12.52
C PRO A 48 1.12 11.44 12.20
N ILE A 49 1.27 10.15 12.50
CA ILE A 49 2.51 9.39 12.26
C ILE A 49 2.63 9.10 10.77
N LEU A 50 1.56 8.54 10.19
CA LEU A 50 1.50 8.24 8.75
C LEU A 50 1.24 9.48 7.89
N ARG A 51 0.91 10.62 8.53
CA ARG A 51 0.48 11.86 7.87
C ARG A 51 -0.66 11.60 6.88
N THR A 52 -1.59 10.73 7.25
CA THR A 52 -2.75 10.41 6.41
C THR A 52 -4.02 10.92 7.05
N THR A 53 -4.90 11.50 6.25
CA THR A 53 -6.26 11.86 6.66
C THR A 53 -7.24 11.02 5.88
N ARG A 54 -8.13 10.33 6.59
CA ARG A 54 -9.19 9.51 6.02
C ARG A 54 -10.55 10.14 6.30
N ILE A 55 -11.36 10.26 5.26
CA ILE A 55 -12.75 10.73 5.35
C ILE A 55 -13.65 9.56 4.98
N GLU A 56 -14.62 9.24 5.83
CA GLU A 56 -15.57 8.15 5.62
C GLU A 56 -16.99 8.71 5.73
N PHE A 57 -17.85 8.39 4.77
CA PHE A 57 -19.26 8.79 4.76
C PHE A 57 -20.14 7.55 4.89
N TYR A 58 -21.07 7.61 5.84
CA TYR A 58 -21.96 6.54 6.21
C TYR A 58 -23.42 6.95 6.01
N ASN A 59 -24.26 6.00 5.64
CA ASN A 59 -25.70 6.18 5.60
C ASN A 59 -26.33 6.04 7.00
N GLU A 60 -27.67 6.05 7.05
CA GLU A 60 -28.45 5.90 8.29
C GLU A 60 -28.26 4.51 8.94
N ASP A 61 -28.03 3.49 8.12
CA ASP A 61 -27.82 2.09 8.54
C ASP A 61 -26.35 1.78 8.95
N ASN A 62 -25.50 2.81 9.04
CA ASN A 62 -24.04 2.70 9.25
C ASN A 62 -23.27 1.98 8.14
N GLU A 63 -23.81 1.89 6.94
CA GLU A 63 -23.11 1.38 5.76
C GLU A 63 -22.24 2.46 5.13
N LEU A 64 -21.03 2.09 4.71
CA LEU A 64 -20.07 3.00 4.10
C LEU A 64 -20.45 3.29 2.64
N TYR A 65 -20.79 4.55 2.32
CA TYR A 65 -21.05 4.99 0.94
C TYR A 65 -19.80 5.44 0.20
N TYR A 66 -18.92 6.17 0.89
CA TYR A 66 -17.74 6.75 0.26
C TYR A 66 -16.60 6.84 1.26
N GLN A 67 -15.38 6.63 0.76
CA GLN A 67 -14.16 6.79 1.53
C GLN A 67 -13.11 7.50 0.66
N GLU A 68 -12.44 8.48 1.26
CA GLU A 68 -11.31 9.17 0.66
C GLU A 68 -10.10 9.14 1.58
N LEU A 69 -8.92 8.90 1.00
CA LEU A 69 -7.65 8.86 1.72
C LEU A 69 -6.73 9.93 1.14
N LEU A 70 -6.32 10.88 1.99
CA LEU A 70 -5.46 11.99 1.64
C LEU A 70 -4.10 11.82 2.30
N SER A 71 -3.06 11.62 1.50
CA SER A 71 -1.68 11.50 1.98
C SER A 71 -1.01 12.86 2.13
N ASN A 72 -0.24 13.04 3.20
CA ASN A 72 0.48 14.27 3.55
C ASN A 72 -0.40 15.53 3.66
N GLN A 73 -1.68 15.34 3.94
CA GLN A 73 -2.63 16.42 4.09
C GLN A 73 -3.34 16.28 5.43
N TYR A 74 -3.47 17.41 6.13
CA TYR A 74 -4.27 17.53 7.34
C TYR A 74 -5.48 18.41 7.07
N ILE A 75 -6.65 17.97 7.49
CA ILE A 75 -7.88 18.75 7.34
C ILE A 75 -8.25 19.36 8.69
N LYS A 76 -8.06 20.67 8.81
CA LYS A 76 -8.62 21.43 9.93
C LYS A 76 -10.15 21.45 9.85
N LEU A 77 -10.81 21.09 10.95
CA LEU A 77 -12.27 21.15 11.10
C LEU A 77 -12.79 22.58 11.31
N SER A 78 -12.66 23.40 10.27
CA SER A 78 -13.28 24.72 10.23
C SER A 78 -14.79 24.62 9.94
N LYS A 79 -15.59 25.61 10.35
CA LYS A 79 -17.03 25.70 10.00
C LYS A 79 -17.28 25.55 8.50
N ARG A 80 -16.36 26.04 7.65
CA ARG A 80 -16.44 25.93 6.19
C ARG A 80 -16.26 24.49 5.71
N ASN A 81 -15.27 23.77 6.23
CA ASN A 81 -15.01 22.38 5.84
C ASN A 81 -16.12 21.46 6.34
N ILE A 82 -16.60 21.71 7.55
CA ILE A 82 -17.75 21.01 8.14
C ILE A 82 -18.98 21.13 7.22
N ARG A 83 -19.34 22.34 6.77
CA ARG A 83 -20.45 22.54 5.81
C ARG A 83 -20.22 21.81 4.49
N ARG A 84 -18.98 21.76 3.99
CA ARG A 84 -18.65 21.03 2.75
C ARG A 84 -18.89 19.53 2.91
N PHE A 85 -18.48 18.95 4.03
CA PHE A 85 -18.75 17.54 4.32
C PHE A 85 -20.23 17.25 4.47
N ASP A 86 -21.00 18.14 5.14
CA ASP A 86 -22.45 17.98 5.22
C ASP A 86 -23.09 18.02 3.83
N THR A 87 -22.73 18.99 2.98
CA THR A 87 -23.25 19.08 1.60
C THR A 87 -22.88 17.84 0.79
N MET A 88 -21.66 17.32 0.95
CA MET A 88 -21.23 16.11 0.26
C MET A 88 -22.00 14.87 0.74
N LEU A 89 -22.26 14.76 2.05
CA LEU A 89 -23.10 13.70 2.62
C LEU A 89 -24.52 13.77 2.05
N GLU A 90 -25.12 14.96 2.00
CA GLU A 90 -26.44 15.18 1.41
C GLU A 90 -26.49 14.78 -0.07
N GLN A 91 -25.45 15.10 -0.84
CA GLN A 91 -25.34 14.71 -2.25
C GLN A 91 -25.22 13.19 -2.42
N LEU A 92 -24.42 12.53 -1.59
CA LEU A 92 -24.21 11.08 -1.62
C LEU A 92 -25.50 10.33 -1.25
N VAL A 93 -26.18 10.76 -0.18
CA VAL A 93 -27.42 10.14 0.33
C VAL A 93 -28.59 10.42 -0.61
N GLY A 94 -28.64 11.60 -1.23
CA GLY A 94 -29.67 11.96 -2.22
C GLY A 94 -29.53 11.24 -3.56
N HIS A 95 -28.62 10.28 -3.70
CA HIS A 95 -28.24 9.63 -4.98
C HIS A 95 -27.94 10.63 -6.11
N GLN A 96 -27.53 11.84 -5.75
CA GLN A 96 -27.13 12.87 -6.70
C GLN A 96 -25.66 12.63 -7.07
N LEU A 97 -25.37 11.40 -7.48
CA LEU A 97 -24.13 11.04 -8.13
C LEU A 97 -24.03 11.91 -9.38
N VAL A 98 -22.87 12.53 -9.58
CA VAL A 98 -22.57 13.41 -10.72
C VAL A 98 -23.02 12.80 -12.06
N ALA A 99 -23.04 11.46 -12.18
CA ALA A 99 -23.56 10.72 -13.33
C ALA A 99 -25.03 11.01 -13.70
N SER A 100 -25.91 11.33 -12.75
CA SER A 100 -27.33 11.64 -13.05
C SER A 100 -27.53 13.09 -13.52
N GLN A 101 -26.56 13.97 -13.27
CA GLN A 101 -26.57 15.37 -13.71
C GLN A 101 -25.78 15.61 -15.00
N LEU A 102 -24.94 14.67 -15.41
CA LEU A 102 -24.24 14.74 -16.68
C LEU A 102 -25.19 14.33 -17.81
N LYS A 103 -25.44 15.24 -18.76
CA LYS A 103 -25.97 14.84 -20.07
C LYS A 103 -24.93 13.95 -20.72
N THR A 104 -25.13 12.64 -20.65
CA THR A 104 -24.31 11.67 -21.35
C THR A 104 -24.78 11.63 -22.80
N ASP A 105 -23.94 12.09 -23.72
CA ASP A 105 -24.14 11.80 -25.14
C ASP A 105 -23.78 10.34 -25.43
N VAL A 106 -24.47 9.76 -26.41
CA VAL A 106 -24.15 8.42 -26.92
C VAL A 106 -22.70 8.45 -27.40
N LEU A 107 -21.87 7.54 -26.87
CA LEU A 107 -20.51 7.34 -27.33
C LEU A 107 -20.51 7.27 -28.86
N PRO A 108 -19.76 8.14 -29.57
CA PRO A 108 -19.76 8.13 -31.02
C PRO A 108 -19.31 6.75 -31.49
N VAL A 109 -20.17 6.08 -32.24
CA VAL A 109 -19.81 4.85 -32.94
C VAL A 109 -18.76 5.26 -33.97
N PHE A 110 -17.50 4.92 -33.68
CA PHE A 110 -16.42 5.01 -34.64
C PHE A 110 -16.71 4.00 -35.75
N VAL A 111 -17.47 4.41 -36.76
CA VAL A 111 -17.47 3.75 -38.06
C VAL A 111 -16.13 4.10 -38.69
N PRO A 112 -15.20 3.17 -38.90
CA PRO A 112 -13.93 3.47 -39.53
C PRO A 112 -14.23 3.92 -40.96
N ASN A 113 -14.17 5.23 -41.20
CA ASN A 113 -14.32 5.77 -42.55
C ASN A 113 -13.07 5.38 -43.34
N ALA A 114 -13.21 4.38 -44.21
CA ALA A 114 -12.15 3.69 -44.95
C ALA A 114 -11.40 4.56 -45.99
N LYS A 115 -11.45 5.90 -45.88
CA LYS A 115 -10.83 6.83 -46.85
C LYS A 115 -10.00 7.95 -46.23
N ALA A 116 -9.73 7.91 -44.93
CA ALA A 116 -8.72 8.78 -44.33
C ALA A 116 -7.39 8.04 -44.24
N LYS A 117 -6.51 8.26 -45.21
CA LYS A 117 -5.09 7.88 -45.16
C LYS A 117 -4.40 8.80 -44.15
N VAL A 118 -4.77 8.69 -42.88
CA VAL A 118 -4.07 9.33 -41.78
C VAL A 118 -2.87 8.45 -41.51
N ASP A 119 -1.69 9.04 -41.67
CA ASP A 119 -0.42 8.45 -41.28
C ASP A 119 -0.43 8.24 -39.77
N LEU A 120 -1.01 7.10 -39.34
CA LEU A 120 -1.10 6.67 -37.94
C LEU A 120 0.21 6.03 -37.47
N THR A 121 1.35 6.54 -37.95
CA THR A 121 2.68 6.24 -37.41
C THR A 121 2.95 7.13 -36.18
N LYS A 122 1.92 7.37 -35.35
CA LYS A 122 2.14 7.88 -34.00
C LYS A 122 2.64 6.70 -33.18
N HIS A 123 3.93 6.46 -33.27
CA HIS A 123 4.71 5.54 -32.44
C HIS A 123 4.27 5.70 -30.99
N THR A 124 3.35 4.83 -30.54
CA THR A 124 3.22 4.50 -29.13
C THR A 124 4.53 3.77 -28.85
N SER A 125 5.52 4.52 -28.38
CA SER A 125 6.79 3.96 -27.95
C SER A 125 6.44 2.90 -26.91
N LEU A 126 6.50 1.64 -27.33
CA LEU A 126 6.37 0.49 -26.45
C LEU A 126 7.39 0.72 -25.34
N SER A 127 6.91 1.18 -24.19
CA SER A 127 7.74 1.42 -23.03
C SER A 127 8.40 0.08 -22.71
N SER A 128 9.70 0.00 -22.98
CA SER A 128 10.52 -1.19 -22.71
C SER A 128 10.72 -1.42 -21.21
N ALA A 129 10.19 -0.53 -20.37
CA ALA A 129 10.25 -0.64 -18.93
C ALA A 129 9.31 -1.72 -18.39
N LEU A 130 9.74 -2.35 -17.30
CA LEU A 130 8.91 -3.18 -16.45
C LEU A 130 7.74 -2.35 -15.93
N GLN A 131 6.53 -2.87 -16.12
CA GLN A 131 5.30 -2.25 -15.63
C GLN A 131 4.59 -3.23 -14.73
N ALA A 132 4.17 -2.80 -13.55
CA ALA A 132 3.44 -3.66 -12.62
C ALA A 132 2.14 -2.99 -12.16
N ASN A 133 1.12 -3.82 -11.97
CA ASN A 133 -0.18 -3.49 -11.46
C ASN A 133 -0.45 -4.43 -10.29
N ILE A 134 -0.65 -3.85 -9.11
CA ILE A 134 -0.80 -4.59 -7.87
C ILE A 134 -2.15 -4.23 -7.25
N ARG A 135 -2.89 -5.27 -6.87
CA ARG A 135 -4.21 -5.13 -6.25
C ARG A 135 -4.31 -6.11 -5.09
N ILE A 136 -4.96 -5.71 -4.01
CA ILE A 136 -5.31 -6.61 -2.92
C ILE A 136 -6.82 -6.76 -2.87
N SER A 137 -7.29 -8.01 -2.78
CA SER A 137 -8.72 -8.31 -2.64
C SER A 137 -9.17 -8.13 -1.19
N LYS A 138 -10.49 -8.04 -0.96
CA LYS A 138 -11.04 -7.94 0.40
C LYS A 138 -10.73 -9.18 1.25
N GLU A 139 -10.51 -10.32 0.60
CA GLU A 139 -10.13 -11.59 1.23
C GLU A 139 -8.62 -11.69 1.53
N GLY A 140 -7.84 -10.63 1.32
CA GLY A 140 -6.40 -10.63 1.60
C GLY A 140 -5.55 -11.33 0.54
N LYS A 141 -6.06 -11.52 -0.68
CA LYS A 141 -5.26 -12.04 -1.80
C LYS A 141 -4.60 -10.89 -2.54
N LEU A 142 -3.27 -10.88 -2.53
CA LEU A 142 -2.45 -9.95 -3.29
C LEU A 142 -2.26 -10.49 -4.71
N LYS A 143 -2.80 -9.78 -5.70
CA LYS A 143 -2.61 -10.06 -7.11
C LYS A 143 -1.55 -9.12 -7.68
N VAL A 144 -0.47 -9.70 -8.17
CA VAL A 144 0.65 -9.01 -8.83
C VAL A 144 0.59 -9.36 -10.31
N SER A 145 0.34 -8.36 -11.14
CA SER A 145 0.37 -8.51 -12.60
C SER A 145 1.47 -7.60 -13.15
N PHE A 146 2.44 -8.14 -13.87
CA PHE A 146 3.47 -7.31 -14.49
C PHE A 146 3.76 -7.69 -15.95
N MET A 147 4.24 -6.71 -16.69
CA MET A 147 4.68 -6.82 -18.08
C MET A 147 6.16 -6.49 -18.16
N ASN A 148 6.93 -7.41 -18.73
CA ASN A 148 8.37 -7.41 -18.88
C ASN A 148 8.71 -7.61 -20.37
N PRO A 149 8.60 -6.56 -21.20
CA PRO A 149 8.76 -6.69 -22.66
C PRO A 149 10.11 -7.25 -23.10
N GLN A 150 11.14 -7.07 -22.27
CA GLN A 150 12.50 -7.51 -22.57
C GLN A 150 12.79 -8.96 -22.13
N LYS A 151 11.83 -9.65 -21.48
CA LYS A 151 11.99 -11.02 -20.94
C LYS A 151 13.24 -11.19 -20.07
N ARG A 152 13.66 -10.10 -19.40
CA ARG A 152 14.80 -10.13 -18.47
C ARG A 152 14.38 -10.80 -17.16
N PRO A 153 15.30 -11.40 -16.41
CA PRO A 153 14.98 -11.88 -15.09
C PRO A 153 14.42 -10.76 -14.20
N VAL A 154 13.30 -11.04 -13.55
CA VAL A 154 12.64 -10.21 -12.55
C VAL A 154 12.54 -11.02 -11.27
N LEU A 155 13.09 -10.50 -10.19
CA LEU A 155 12.99 -11.04 -8.85
C LEU A 155 11.82 -10.38 -8.14
N LEU A 156 10.78 -11.16 -7.86
CA LEU A 156 9.62 -10.78 -7.05
C LEU A 156 9.89 -11.17 -5.60
N GLN A 157 9.89 -10.21 -4.68
CA GLN A 157 10.09 -10.43 -3.26
C GLN A 157 8.96 -9.83 -2.44
N LEU A 158 8.54 -10.53 -1.38
CA LEU A 158 7.75 -9.97 -0.30
C LEU A 158 8.62 -9.95 0.96
N LEU A 159 8.76 -8.78 1.56
CA LEU A 159 9.55 -8.57 2.77
C LEU A 159 8.65 -8.08 3.90
N ASP A 160 9.04 -8.43 5.13
CA ASP A 160 8.43 -7.87 6.33
C ASP A 160 9.05 -6.50 6.70
N GLN A 161 8.62 -5.96 7.84
CA GLN A 161 9.09 -4.70 8.41
C GLN A 161 10.58 -4.68 8.79
N ASN A 162 11.22 -5.84 8.92
CA ASN A 162 12.65 -5.99 9.24
C ASN A 162 13.49 -6.30 8.00
N ASP A 163 12.94 -6.11 6.79
CA ASP A 163 13.55 -6.53 5.53
C ASP A 163 13.82 -8.04 5.44
N GLN A 164 13.14 -8.86 6.25
CA GLN A 164 13.22 -10.31 6.14
C GLN A 164 12.38 -10.79 4.96
N ILE A 165 12.97 -11.60 4.08
CA ILE A 165 12.30 -12.15 2.90
C ILE A 165 11.33 -13.24 3.34
N LEU A 166 10.04 -13.00 3.16
CA LEU A 166 8.96 -13.96 3.41
C LEU A 166 8.59 -14.78 2.17
N TYR A 167 8.78 -14.20 0.98
CA TYR A 167 8.55 -14.87 -0.29
C TYR A 167 9.51 -14.35 -1.35
N GLN A 168 9.99 -15.23 -2.22
CA GLN A 168 10.85 -14.88 -3.34
C GLN A 168 10.57 -15.78 -4.56
N ASN A 169 10.48 -15.18 -5.74
CA ASN A 169 10.40 -15.91 -7.00
C ASN A 169 11.13 -15.16 -8.14
N LYS A 170 11.84 -15.89 -9.00
CA LYS A 170 12.59 -15.35 -10.14
C LYS A 170 11.88 -15.74 -11.44
N ILE A 171 11.46 -14.75 -12.23
CA ILE A 171 10.59 -14.92 -13.39
C ILE A 171 11.21 -14.21 -14.59
N ALA A 172 11.17 -14.78 -15.80
CA ALA A 172 11.68 -14.16 -17.02
C ALA A 172 10.60 -14.04 -18.13
N GLU A 173 9.34 -14.26 -17.78
CA GLU A 173 8.23 -14.21 -18.72
C GLU A 173 7.87 -12.77 -19.11
N GLU A 174 7.31 -12.60 -20.31
CA GLU A 174 6.89 -11.29 -20.82
C GLU A 174 5.68 -10.73 -20.07
N LYS A 175 4.76 -11.59 -19.65
CA LYS A 175 3.60 -11.25 -18.84
C LYS A 175 3.50 -12.29 -17.74
N HIS A 176 3.37 -11.83 -16.50
CA HIS A 176 3.24 -12.73 -15.36
C HIS A 176 2.11 -12.28 -14.45
N ASN A 177 1.39 -13.26 -13.89
CA ASN A 177 0.38 -13.04 -12.87
C ASN A 177 0.68 -13.94 -11.68
N GLN A 178 0.95 -13.33 -10.51
CA GLN A 178 1.15 -14.03 -9.27
C GLN A 178 0.05 -13.66 -8.28
N ASN A 179 -0.55 -14.68 -7.65
CA ASN A 179 -1.39 -14.48 -6.48
C ASN A 179 -0.60 -14.90 -5.24
N LEU A 180 -0.63 -14.06 -4.21
CA LEU A 180 -0.05 -14.33 -2.90
C LEU A 180 -1.16 -14.23 -1.86
N ASN A 181 -1.19 -15.16 -0.91
CA ASN A 181 -2.16 -15.12 0.17
C ASN A 181 -1.55 -14.40 1.39
N LEU A 182 -2.09 -13.24 1.75
CA LEU A 182 -1.60 -12.45 2.88
C LEU A 182 -2.30 -12.80 4.21
N THR A 183 -3.33 -13.66 4.18
CA THR A 183 -4.15 -13.93 5.39
C THR A 183 -3.40 -14.64 6.52
N GLN A 184 -2.25 -15.24 6.22
CA GLN A 184 -1.39 -15.92 7.20
C GLN A 184 -0.33 -15.00 7.80
N LEU A 185 -0.22 -13.76 7.31
CA LEU A 185 0.75 -12.80 7.79
C LEU A 185 0.18 -12.04 9.00
N SER A 186 1.06 -11.73 9.95
CA SER A 186 0.72 -10.89 11.09
C SER A 186 0.38 -9.46 10.65
N PHE A 187 -0.32 -8.71 11.50
CA PHE A 187 -0.49 -7.27 11.29
C PHE A 187 0.87 -6.56 11.28
N GLY A 188 1.04 -5.59 10.39
CA GLY A 188 2.29 -4.86 10.24
C GLY A 188 2.49 -4.27 8.84
N GLU A 189 3.69 -3.74 8.64
CA GLU A 189 4.14 -3.17 7.37
C GLU A 189 4.97 -4.20 6.60
N TYR A 190 4.75 -4.24 5.29
CA TYR A 190 5.38 -5.16 4.36
C TYR A 190 5.80 -4.42 3.09
N GLN A 191 6.70 -5.01 2.32
CA GLN A 191 7.12 -4.46 1.05
C GLN A 191 7.10 -5.53 -0.04
N LEU A 192 6.41 -5.26 -1.13
CA LEU A 192 6.56 -6.03 -2.35
C LEU A 192 7.60 -5.36 -3.25
N ARG A 193 8.65 -6.08 -3.63
CA ARG A 193 9.69 -5.59 -4.54
C ARG A 193 9.67 -6.37 -5.85
N LEU A 194 9.76 -5.67 -6.98
CA LEU A 194 10.09 -6.24 -8.28
C LEU A 194 11.43 -5.67 -8.71
N ILE A 195 12.44 -6.54 -8.80
CA ILE A 195 13.82 -6.16 -9.11
C ILE A 195 14.21 -6.79 -10.44
N SER A 196 14.58 -5.97 -11.41
CA SER A 196 15.25 -6.37 -12.64
C SER A 196 16.60 -5.66 -12.73
N ASP A 197 17.44 -6.02 -13.70
CA ASP A 197 18.82 -5.56 -13.81
C ASP A 197 18.98 -4.02 -13.70
N ASN A 198 18.01 -3.27 -14.22
CA ASN A 198 18.08 -1.80 -14.30
C ASN A 198 16.90 -1.09 -13.59
N GLN A 199 16.02 -1.83 -12.91
CA GLN A 199 14.77 -1.28 -12.37
C GLN A 199 14.40 -1.96 -11.06
N LYS A 200 13.98 -1.15 -10.08
CA LYS A 200 13.44 -1.63 -8.81
C LYS A 200 12.13 -0.92 -8.53
N LEU A 201 11.04 -1.68 -8.47
CA LEU A 201 9.72 -1.19 -8.08
C LEU A 201 9.45 -1.66 -6.65
N THR A 202 9.10 -0.75 -5.73
CA THR A 202 8.86 -1.08 -4.32
C THR A 202 7.49 -0.59 -3.88
N TYR A 203 6.61 -1.52 -3.52
CA TYR A 203 5.23 -1.24 -3.13
C TYR A 203 5.05 -1.54 -1.64
N PRO A 204 4.86 -0.51 -0.80
CA PRO A 204 4.54 -0.74 0.60
C PRO A 204 3.13 -1.29 0.73
N ILE A 205 2.96 -2.24 1.65
CA ILE A 205 1.71 -2.93 1.96
C ILE A 205 1.51 -2.84 3.47
N SER A 206 0.38 -2.30 3.90
CA SER A 206 0.00 -2.26 5.31
C SER A 206 -1.13 -3.25 5.59
N ILE A 207 -0.98 -4.08 6.61
CA ILE A 207 -1.98 -5.03 7.11
C ILE A 207 -2.38 -4.61 8.53
N ASN A 208 -3.62 -4.16 8.70
CA ASN A 208 -4.13 -3.67 9.98
C ASN A 208 -5.28 -4.54 10.53
N LEU A 209 -5.55 -4.41 11.84
CA LEU A 209 -6.47 -5.23 12.67
C LEU A 209 -7.92 -5.34 12.14
N ARG A 210 -8.32 -4.48 11.20
CA ARG A 210 -9.65 -4.51 10.57
C ARG A 210 -9.65 -5.21 9.20
N SER A 211 -8.59 -5.94 8.86
CA SER A 211 -8.40 -6.60 7.55
C SER A 211 -8.57 -5.66 6.35
N HIS A 212 -8.28 -4.37 6.55
CA HIS A 212 -8.14 -3.46 5.44
C HIS A 212 -6.75 -3.67 4.86
N TYR A 213 -6.66 -3.83 3.55
CA TYR A 213 -5.39 -3.98 2.88
C TYR A 213 -5.18 -2.75 2.01
N HIS A 214 -4.07 -2.05 2.22
CA HIS A 214 -3.73 -0.86 1.45
C HIS A 214 -2.40 -1.06 0.73
N VAL A 215 -2.40 -0.79 -0.57
CA VAL A 215 -1.19 -0.70 -1.41
C VAL A 215 -1.04 0.76 -1.79
N ILE A 216 0.11 1.36 -1.45
CA ILE A 216 0.44 2.70 -1.94
C ILE A 216 1.18 2.52 -3.27
N PRO A 217 0.73 3.15 -4.36
CA PRO A 217 1.45 3.10 -5.63
C PRO A 217 2.89 3.57 -5.46
N SER A 218 3.86 2.75 -5.86
CA SER A 218 5.28 3.09 -5.76
C SER A 218 5.64 4.26 -6.67
N GLN A 219 6.50 5.15 -6.18
CA GLN A 219 7.27 6.04 -7.07
C GLN A 219 8.30 5.18 -7.83
N LEU A 220 8.46 5.41 -9.13
CA LEU A 220 9.43 4.68 -9.96
C LEU A 220 10.84 5.19 -9.64
N ASP A 221 11.59 4.46 -8.83
CA ASP A 221 13.01 4.73 -8.62
C ASP A 221 13.81 4.16 -9.79
N LYS A 222 14.23 5.04 -10.72
CA LYS A 222 15.19 4.67 -11.76
C LYS A 222 16.54 4.42 -11.10
N PHE A 223 16.92 3.16 -10.98
CA PHE A 223 18.26 2.79 -10.54
C PHE A 223 19.27 3.19 -11.62
N THR A 224 19.95 4.33 -11.43
CA THR A 224 21.07 4.72 -12.29
C THR A 224 22.33 4.24 -11.60
N GLU A 225 22.61 2.94 -11.70
CA GLU A 225 23.89 2.42 -11.23
C GLU A 225 24.97 2.95 -12.16
N LYS A 226 25.69 3.98 -11.68
CA LYS A 226 26.88 4.50 -12.35
C LYS A 226 27.95 3.43 -12.22
N ARG A 227 27.95 2.44 -13.13
CA ARG A 227 29.05 1.49 -13.26
C ARG A 227 30.30 2.27 -13.64
N THR A 228 31.09 2.66 -12.66
CA THR A 228 32.48 3.03 -12.86
C THR A 228 33.19 1.78 -13.37
N ALA A 229 33.42 1.75 -14.68
CA ALA A 229 34.34 0.83 -15.30
C ALA A 229 35.74 1.14 -14.74
N THR A 230 36.14 0.41 -13.71
CA THR A 230 37.50 0.43 -13.19
C THR A 230 37.84 -1.00 -12.82
N ASP A 231 38.25 -1.77 -13.82
CA ASP A 231 39.44 -2.62 -13.78
C ASP A 231 39.41 -3.60 -14.94
N SER A 232 40.05 -3.19 -16.03
CA SER A 232 40.61 -4.11 -16.99
C SER A 232 41.91 -3.51 -17.50
N LEU A 233 42.94 -4.35 -17.52
CA LEU A 233 44.33 -4.16 -17.97
C LEU A 233 45.31 -3.74 -16.88
N LEU A 234 46.06 -4.73 -16.37
CA LEU A 234 47.48 -4.92 -16.68
C LEU A 234 47.94 -6.29 -16.14
N ILE A 235 47.94 -7.31 -17.01
CA ILE A 235 48.86 -8.44 -16.84
C ILE A 235 49.98 -8.22 -17.86
N THR A 236 51.07 -7.63 -17.37
CA THR A 236 52.34 -7.55 -18.08
C THR A 236 53.01 -8.93 -18.01
N THR A 237 53.09 -9.58 -19.16
CA THR A 237 54.02 -10.69 -19.40
C THR A 237 55.44 -10.12 -19.41
N SER A 238 56.33 -10.67 -18.57
CA SER A 238 57.78 -10.53 -18.75
C SER A 238 58.42 -11.91 -18.73
N MET A 239 59.46 -12.02 -19.56
CA MET A 239 60.31 -13.16 -19.92
C MET A 239 60.85 -13.96 -18.74
#